data_AF-A0A945VUL4-F1
#
_entry.id   AF-A0A945VUL4-F1
#
_cell.length_a   1.000
_cell.length_b   1.000
_cell.length_c   1.000
_cell.angle_alpha   90.00
_cell.angle_beta   90.00
_cell.angle_gamma   90.00
#
_symmetry.space_group_name_H-M   'P 1'
#
loop_
_entity.id
_entity.type
_entity.pdbx_description
1 polymer ?
#
loop_
_entity_poly.entity_id
_entity_poly.type
_entity_poly.pdbx_seq_one_letter_code
_entity_poly.pdbx_strand_id
1 'polypeptide(L)'
;MRKQLLRTLIISFVFLLMPVIYAAEVPQITIRSSYTDISVPQIQSIPNIVIDKKEDWGFWGHSTIIHHYGLKSINADKVVIDHTTGLMWHQSGSEKYMNWKLANSWMEQLNEKGYAGFNDWRLPTVEEAVSLLEPDKKNGNLYIDHAFEVKQQWIWSGDKMSGLEAAWVVAFYDSNVCWYAFTSRYHYVRPVRSIK
;
A
#
# COMPACT_ATOMS: atom_id res chain seq x y z
N MET A 1 -60.81 54.65 32.56
CA MET A 1 -59.85 53.56 32.84
C MET A 1 -59.78 52.63 31.62
N ARG A 2 -58.76 52.77 30.76
CA ARG A 2 -58.59 51.99 29.52
C ARG A 2 -57.48 50.95 29.75
N LYS A 3 -57.82 49.66 29.79
CA LYS A 3 -56.86 48.56 29.93
C LYS A 3 -56.24 48.26 28.55
N GLN A 4 -54.91 48.36 28.43
CA GLN A 4 -54.17 47.88 27.26
C GLN A 4 -53.93 46.37 27.40
N LEU A 5 -54.33 45.61 26.39
CA LEU A 5 -54.08 44.16 26.25
C LEU A 5 -52.71 43.95 25.62
N LEU A 6 -51.79 43.35 26.38
CA LEU A 6 -50.47 42.92 25.91
C LEU A 6 -50.66 41.66 25.05
N ARG A 7 -50.31 41.72 23.75
CA ARG A 7 -50.30 40.55 22.86
C ARG A 7 -48.93 39.88 22.95
N THR A 8 -48.88 38.65 23.48
CA THR A 8 -47.68 37.83 23.51
C THR A 8 -47.47 37.17 22.15
N LEU A 9 -46.33 37.42 21.50
CA LEU A 9 -45.92 36.79 20.24
C LEU A 9 -45.11 35.52 20.57
N ILE A 10 -45.62 34.33 20.24
CA ILE A 10 -44.89 33.07 20.40
C ILE A 10 -44.11 32.81 19.12
N ILE A 11 -42.79 32.95 19.17
CA ILE A 11 -41.90 32.60 18.05
C ILE A 11 -41.59 31.10 18.17
N SER A 12 -42.18 30.30 17.28
CA SER A 12 -41.92 28.87 17.18
C SER A 12 -40.62 28.65 16.39
N PHE A 13 -39.56 28.19 17.06
CA PHE A 13 -38.33 27.73 16.41
C PHE A 13 -38.49 26.25 16.05
N VAL A 14 -38.65 25.97 14.75
CA VAL A 14 -38.59 24.61 14.22
C VAL A 14 -37.11 24.21 14.13
N PHE A 15 -36.66 23.37 15.07
CA PHE A 15 -35.34 22.74 14.97
C PHE A 15 -35.40 21.60 13.95
N LEU A 16 -34.94 21.87 12.73
CA LEU A 16 -34.65 20.81 11.75
C LEU A 16 -33.42 20.04 12.25
N LEU A 17 -33.65 18.86 12.83
CA LEU A 17 -32.61 17.88 13.12
C LEU A 17 -32.05 17.39 11.77
N MET A 18 -30.96 17.99 11.30
CA MET A 18 -30.18 17.39 10.23
C MET A 18 -29.50 16.13 10.78
N PRO A 19 -29.72 14.94 10.19
CA PRO A 19 -28.96 13.77 10.57
C PRO A 19 -27.50 14.03 10.23
N VAL A 20 -26.66 14.16 11.26
CA VAL A 20 -25.21 14.10 11.10
C VAL A 20 -24.89 12.67 10.69
N ILE A 21 -24.74 12.45 9.39
CA ILE A 21 -24.20 11.19 8.89
C ILE A 21 -22.71 11.21 9.24
N TYR A 22 -22.35 10.58 10.36
CA TYR A 22 -20.96 10.23 10.60
C TYR A 22 -20.55 9.24 9.49
N ALA A 23 -19.68 9.67 8.58
CA ALA A 23 -18.93 8.72 7.77
C ALA A 23 -18.14 7.85 8.75
N ALA A 24 -18.39 6.53 8.74
CA ALA A 24 -17.59 5.62 9.55
C ALA A 24 -16.12 5.79 9.16
N GLU A 25 -15.26 6.15 10.12
CA GLU A 25 -13.82 6.18 9.89
C GLU A 25 -13.38 4.77 9.48
N VAL A 26 -12.76 4.65 8.30
CA VAL A 26 -12.15 3.39 7.87
C VAL A 26 -10.99 3.11 8.84
N PRO A 27 -10.98 1.95 9.53
CA PRO A 27 -9.93 1.65 10.50
C PRO A 27 -8.57 1.69 9.80
N GLN A 28 -7.69 2.56 10.30
CA GLN A 28 -6.33 2.70 9.78
C GLN A 28 -5.47 1.56 10.33
N ILE A 29 -4.97 0.70 9.45
CA ILE A 29 -4.03 -0.35 9.79
C ILE A 29 -2.62 0.19 9.57
N THR A 30 -1.82 0.22 10.63
CA THR A 30 -0.40 0.58 10.52
C THR A 30 0.42 -0.64 10.15
N ILE A 31 1.08 -0.58 8.99
CA ILE A 31 2.06 -1.57 8.53
C ILE A 31 3.46 -1.00 8.77
N ARG A 32 4.46 -1.86 9.04
CA ARG A 32 5.85 -1.42 9.20
C ARG A 32 6.35 -0.75 7.92
N SER A 33 6.88 0.47 8.07
CA SER A 33 7.35 1.33 6.98
C SER A 33 8.88 1.54 6.94
N SER A 34 9.62 0.91 7.85
CA SER A 34 11.08 1.02 7.98
C SER A 34 11.77 -0.30 7.69
N TYR A 35 12.81 -0.31 6.86
CA TYR A 35 13.52 -1.53 6.50
C TYR A 35 14.22 -2.21 7.68
N THR A 36 14.33 -3.53 7.60
CA THR A 36 15.10 -4.33 8.53
C THR A 36 15.63 -5.59 7.84
N ASP A 37 16.53 -6.28 8.52
CA ASP A 37 17.04 -7.59 8.11
C ASP A 37 16.12 -8.66 8.70
N ILE A 38 15.46 -9.43 7.84
CA ILE A 38 14.41 -10.39 8.20
C ILE A 38 14.85 -11.80 7.83
N SER A 39 14.82 -12.71 8.79
CA SER A 39 15.03 -14.15 8.56
C SER A 39 13.76 -14.86 8.07
N VAL A 40 13.91 -16.06 7.51
CA VAL A 40 12.76 -16.87 7.04
C VAL A 40 11.72 -17.13 8.16
N PRO A 41 12.09 -17.52 9.40
CA PRO A 41 11.10 -17.69 10.47
C PRO A 41 10.34 -16.40 10.82
N GLN A 42 11.03 -15.25 10.77
CA GLN A 42 10.42 -13.95 11.02
C GLN A 42 9.43 -13.58 9.90
N ILE A 43 9.80 -13.76 8.62
CA ILE A 43 8.88 -13.45 7.54
C ILE A 43 7.62 -14.34 7.57
N GLN A 44 7.78 -15.60 7.94
CA GLN A 44 6.69 -16.57 8.06
C GLN A 44 5.80 -16.35 9.30
N SER A 45 6.05 -15.27 10.05
CA SER A 45 5.34 -14.89 11.27
C SER A 45 4.84 -13.44 11.23
N ILE A 46 4.92 -12.74 10.10
CA ILE A 46 4.37 -11.38 9.97
C ILE A 46 2.85 -11.39 10.15
N PRO A 47 2.25 -10.32 10.69
CA PRO A 47 0.82 -10.26 10.92
C PRO A 47 0.03 -10.06 9.61
N ASN A 48 -1.29 -10.21 9.69
CA ASN A 48 -2.24 -9.91 8.63
C ASN A 48 -2.06 -10.72 7.33
N ILE A 49 -1.51 -11.92 7.42
CA ILE A 49 -1.36 -12.84 6.28
C ILE A 49 -1.95 -14.22 6.59
N VAL A 50 -2.47 -14.87 5.56
CA VAL A 50 -2.73 -16.31 5.55
C VAL A 50 -1.59 -16.96 4.78
N ILE A 51 -0.95 -17.96 5.40
CA ILE A 51 0.11 -18.74 4.76
C ILE A 51 -0.45 -20.08 4.34
N ASP A 52 -0.46 -20.34 3.04
CA ASP A 52 -0.92 -21.60 2.46
C ASP A 52 0.16 -22.67 2.52
N LYS A 53 1.42 -22.26 2.33
CA LYS A 53 2.57 -23.17 2.31
C LYS A 53 3.86 -22.46 2.73
N LYS A 54 4.62 -23.08 3.63
CA LYS A 54 5.95 -22.62 4.07
C LYS A 54 7.05 -23.41 3.38
N GLU A 55 8.20 -22.77 3.19
CA GLU A 55 9.43 -23.37 2.69
C GLU A 55 10.64 -22.77 3.41
N ASP A 56 11.80 -23.40 3.30
CA ASP A 56 13.05 -22.92 3.92
C ASP A 56 13.55 -21.57 3.37
N TRP A 57 12.97 -21.12 2.25
CA TRP A 57 13.33 -19.89 1.55
C TRP A 57 12.21 -18.85 1.50
N GLY A 58 11.04 -19.12 2.11
CA GLY A 58 9.90 -18.22 2.02
C GLY A 58 8.55 -18.89 2.25
N PHE A 59 7.51 -18.42 1.58
CA PHE A 59 6.17 -19.00 1.65
C PHE A 59 5.29 -18.60 0.46
N TRP A 60 4.16 -19.29 0.31
CA TRP A 60 3.00 -18.84 -0.47
C TRP A 60 1.87 -18.47 0.48
N GLY A 61 1.17 -17.38 0.16
CA GLY A 61 0.09 -16.86 0.98
C GLY A 61 -0.43 -15.53 0.47
N HIS A 62 -1.39 -14.95 1.17
CA HIS A 62 -2.02 -13.69 0.78
C HIS A 62 -2.33 -12.80 2.00
N SER A 63 -2.61 -11.52 1.75
CA SER A 63 -3.02 -10.60 2.80
C SER A 63 -4.44 -10.87 3.28
N THR A 64 -4.69 -10.52 4.53
CA THR A 64 -6.03 -10.44 5.13
C THR A 64 -6.56 -9.00 5.20
N ILE A 65 -5.75 -8.02 4.78
CA ILE A 65 -6.13 -6.61 4.82
C ILE A 65 -7.14 -6.34 3.71
N ILE A 66 -8.28 -5.75 4.09
CA ILE A 66 -9.30 -5.30 3.15
C ILE A 66 -8.95 -3.88 2.75
N HIS A 67 -8.37 -3.71 1.57
CA HIS A 67 -7.91 -2.43 1.08
C HIS A 67 -9.05 -1.57 0.49
N HIS A 68 -8.91 -0.26 0.64
CA HIS A 68 -9.77 0.73 -0.01
C HIS A 68 -8.90 1.65 -0.88
N TYR A 69 -8.74 1.25 -2.15
CA TYR A 69 -7.89 1.94 -3.10
C TYR A 69 -8.63 3.09 -3.81
N GLY A 70 -7.99 4.26 -3.85
CA GLY A 70 -8.39 5.42 -4.64
C GLY A 70 -7.37 5.70 -5.74
N LEU A 71 -7.77 5.56 -7.00
CA LEU A 71 -6.96 5.95 -8.15
C LEU A 71 -6.94 7.47 -8.29
N LYS A 72 -5.75 8.05 -8.44
CA LYS A 72 -5.59 9.51 -8.60
C LYS A 72 -4.52 9.84 -9.64
N SER A 73 -4.72 10.93 -10.35
CA SER A 73 -3.66 11.57 -11.11
C SER A 73 -3.22 12.85 -10.40
N ILE A 74 -1.92 12.99 -10.14
CA ILE A 74 -1.30 14.15 -9.51
C ILE A 74 -0.17 14.60 -10.43
N ASN A 75 -0.20 15.85 -10.92
CA ASN A 75 0.77 16.35 -11.90
C ASN A 75 0.92 15.46 -13.16
N ALA A 76 -0.19 14.88 -13.63
CA ALA A 76 -0.25 13.89 -14.71
C ALA A 76 0.40 12.52 -14.42
N ASP A 77 1.02 12.34 -13.25
CA ASP A 77 1.48 11.05 -12.76
C ASP A 77 0.33 10.27 -12.13
N LYS A 78 0.38 8.93 -12.19
CA LYS A 78 -0.69 8.05 -11.69
C LYS A 78 -0.29 7.37 -10.39
N VAL A 79 -1.10 7.56 -9.35
CA VAL A 79 -0.89 6.98 -8.03
C VAL A 79 -2.11 6.21 -7.56
N VAL A 80 -1.89 5.25 -6.67
CA VAL A 80 -2.94 4.57 -5.91
C VAL A 80 -2.83 5.02 -4.46
N ILE A 81 -3.87 5.62 -3.93
CA ILE A 81 -3.98 5.94 -2.50
C ILE A 81 -4.68 4.77 -1.82
N ASP A 82 -4.04 4.19 -0.81
CA ASP A 82 -4.63 3.15 0.01
C ASP A 82 -5.15 3.78 1.30
N HIS A 83 -6.47 3.99 1.36
CA HIS A 83 -7.12 4.60 2.51
C HIS A 83 -7.15 3.70 3.74
N THR A 84 -6.79 2.42 3.63
CA THR A 84 -6.76 1.49 4.78
C THR A 84 -5.41 1.53 5.49
N THR A 85 -4.32 1.69 4.74
CA THR A 85 -2.96 1.65 5.29
C THR A 85 -2.29 3.02 5.39
N GLY A 86 -2.91 4.06 4.82
CA GLY A 86 -2.30 5.39 4.72
C GLY A 86 -1.11 5.43 3.77
N LEU A 87 -1.02 4.48 2.83
CA LEU A 87 0.05 4.41 1.85
C LEU A 87 -0.36 5.04 0.52
N MET A 88 0.62 5.55 -0.21
CA MET A 88 0.47 5.95 -1.60
C MET A 88 1.47 5.16 -2.45
N TRP A 89 0.98 4.55 -3.51
CA TRP A 89 1.74 3.69 -4.38
C TRP A 89 1.89 4.30 -5.77
N HIS A 90 3.04 4.07 -6.39
CA HIS A 90 3.22 4.30 -7.82
C HIS A 90 2.42 3.25 -8.60
N GLN A 91 1.44 3.68 -9.40
CA GLN A 91 0.46 2.76 -9.99
C GLN A 91 1.09 1.75 -10.98
N SER A 92 2.05 2.20 -11.77
CA SER A 92 2.63 1.41 -12.87
C SER A 92 4.03 0.88 -12.60
N GLY A 93 4.59 1.09 -11.39
CA GLY A 93 5.98 0.77 -11.07
C GLY A 93 7.02 1.15 -12.14
N SER A 94 8.08 0.35 -12.24
CA SER A 94 9.11 0.49 -13.25
C SER A 94 8.73 -0.20 -14.57
N GLU A 95 9.14 0.39 -15.69
CA GLU A 95 8.92 -0.17 -17.03
C GLU A 95 9.77 -1.42 -17.33
N LYS A 96 10.96 -1.50 -16.72
CA LYS A 96 11.91 -2.59 -16.90
C LYS A 96 12.22 -3.24 -15.56
N TYR A 97 12.52 -4.53 -15.59
CA TYR A 97 13.15 -5.22 -14.49
C TYR A 97 14.60 -4.76 -14.35
N MET A 98 15.08 -4.72 -13.12
CA MET A 98 16.41 -4.22 -12.79
C MET A 98 17.02 -5.01 -11.63
N ASN A 99 18.35 -5.11 -11.61
CA ASN A 99 19.06 -5.68 -10.46
C ASN A 99 18.99 -4.71 -9.28
N TRP A 100 19.43 -5.17 -8.11
CA TRP A 100 19.35 -4.39 -6.87
C TRP A 100 20.02 -3.01 -6.97
N LYS A 101 21.22 -2.92 -7.55
CA LYS A 101 21.94 -1.65 -7.69
C LYS A 101 21.15 -0.65 -8.54
N LEU A 102 20.64 -1.11 -9.69
CA LEU A 102 19.84 -0.27 -10.58
C LEU A 102 18.49 0.11 -9.95
N ALA A 103 17.88 -0.75 -9.12
CA ALA A 103 16.68 -0.42 -8.36
C ALA A 103 16.90 0.78 -7.44
N ASN A 104 18.00 0.78 -6.68
CA ASN A 104 18.33 1.89 -5.79
C ASN A 104 18.60 3.19 -6.58
N SER A 105 19.38 3.13 -7.67
CA SER A 105 19.60 4.31 -8.52
C SER A 105 18.32 4.81 -9.20
N TRP A 106 17.39 3.92 -9.53
CA TRP A 106 16.10 4.31 -10.08
C TRP A 106 15.23 5.02 -9.03
N MET A 107 15.27 4.58 -7.77
CA MET A 107 14.58 5.25 -6.66
C MET A 107 15.12 6.66 -6.40
N GLU A 108 16.44 6.82 -6.42
CA GLU A 108 17.09 8.14 -6.31
C GLU A 108 16.60 9.08 -7.41
N GLN A 109 16.64 8.64 -8.67
CA GLN A 109 16.16 9.44 -9.81
C GLN A 109 14.66 9.76 -9.75
N LEU A 110 13.83 8.85 -9.25
CA LEU A 110 12.40 9.08 -9.08
C LEU A 110 12.16 10.24 -8.09
N ASN A 111 12.90 10.23 -6.98
CA ASN A 111 12.80 11.26 -5.95
C ASN A 111 13.39 12.60 -6.39
N GLU A 112 14.48 12.60 -7.16
CA GLU A 112 15.03 13.82 -7.76
C GLU A 112 14.05 14.50 -8.73
N LYS A 113 13.29 13.70 -9.49
CA LYS A 113 12.25 14.19 -10.41
C LYS A 113 10.99 14.67 -9.69
N GLY A 114 10.78 14.26 -8.45
CA GLY A 114 9.59 14.58 -7.67
C GLY A 114 8.31 14.02 -8.26
N TYR A 115 8.29 12.71 -8.54
CA TYR A 115 7.11 12.02 -9.09
C TYR A 115 5.85 12.31 -8.26
N ALA A 116 4.78 12.72 -8.94
CA ALA A 116 3.52 13.18 -8.33
C ALA A 116 3.69 14.33 -7.32
N GLY A 117 4.79 15.09 -7.42
CA GLY A 117 5.14 16.18 -6.48
C GLY A 117 5.82 15.72 -5.18
N PHE A 118 6.29 14.46 -5.11
CA PHE A 118 6.88 13.88 -3.88
C PHE A 118 8.29 13.32 -4.11
N ASN A 119 9.14 13.46 -3.10
CA ASN A 119 10.56 13.07 -3.13
C ASN A 119 10.93 12.05 -2.02
N ASP A 120 9.93 11.45 -1.38
CA ASP A 120 10.04 10.49 -0.29
C ASP A 120 9.57 9.08 -0.70
N TRP A 121 9.61 8.77 -2.00
CA TRP A 121 9.33 7.44 -2.52
C TRP A 121 10.44 6.47 -2.11
N ARG A 122 10.04 5.24 -1.80
CA ARG A 122 10.97 4.17 -1.43
C ARG A 122 10.49 2.83 -2.00
N LEU A 123 11.37 1.82 -1.97
CA LEU A 123 10.90 0.44 -2.11
C LEU A 123 9.91 0.12 -0.96
N PRO A 124 8.94 -0.76 -1.18
CA PRO A 124 8.08 -1.20 -0.09
C PRO A 124 8.87 -2.04 0.90
N THR A 125 8.46 -2.03 2.16
CA THR A 125 8.83 -3.14 3.05
C THR A 125 8.18 -4.41 2.52
N VAL A 126 8.69 -5.58 2.90
CA VAL A 126 8.08 -6.86 2.53
C VAL A 126 6.64 -6.96 3.07
N GLU A 127 6.34 -6.40 4.24
CA GLU A 127 4.97 -6.38 4.79
C GLU A 127 4.02 -5.54 3.92
N GLU A 128 4.46 -4.36 3.47
CA GLU A 128 3.68 -3.52 2.55
C GLU A 128 3.52 -4.18 1.18
N ALA A 129 4.56 -4.84 0.68
CA ALA A 129 4.48 -5.54 -0.61
C ALA A 129 3.55 -6.75 -0.54
N VAL A 130 3.63 -7.54 0.55
CA VAL A 130 2.75 -8.69 0.80
C VAL A 130 1.31 -8.26 1.06
N SER A 131 1.06 -7.06 1.62
CA SER A 131 -0.32 -6.60 1.80
C SER A 131 -1.07 -6.46 0.47
N LEU A 132 -0.36 -6.24 -0.65
CA LEU A 132 -0.97 -6.19 -1.98
C LEU A 132 -1.38 -7.57 -2.56
N LEU A 133 -1.00 -8.68 -1.92
CA LEU A 133 -1.36 -10.03 -2.37
C LEU A 133 -2.82 -10.33 -2.04
N GLU A 134 -3.60 -10.51 -3.09
CA GLU A 134 -5.01 -10.88 -3.02
C GLU A 134 -5.19 -12.41 -2.84
N PRO A 135 -6.26 -12.89 -2.20
CA PRO A 135 -6.53 -14.33 -2.08
C PRO A 135 -6.78 -15.01 -3.43
N ASP A 136 -7.32 -14.24 -4.38
CA ASP A 136 -7.67 -14.71 -5.72
C ASP A 136 -7.01 -13.83 -6.78
N LYS A 137 -6.85 -14.38 -7.98
CA LYS A 137 -6.36 -13.63 -9.12
C LYS A 137 -7.43 -12.63 -9.59
N LYS A 138 -7.23 -11.36 -9.28
CA LYS A 138 -8.17 -10.29 -9.64
C LYS A 138 -7.78 -9.62 -10.96
N ASN A 139 -6.49 -9.35 -11.19
CA ASN A 139 -6.08 -8.49 -12.31
C ASN A 139 -5.03 -9.16 -13.21
N GLY A 140 -5.37 -9.39 -14.49
CA GLY A 140 -4.41 -9.92 -15.48
C GLY A 140 -3.80 -11.28 -15.13
N ASN A 141 -4.56 -12.18 -14.49
CA ASN A 141 -4.10 -13.47 -13.97
C ASN A 141 -3.04 -13.35 -12.85
N LEU A 142 -3.03 -12.23 -12.14
CA LEU A 142 -2.22 -11.95 -10.96
C LEU A 142 -3.08 -11.77 -9.70
N TYR A 143 -2.52 -12.13 -8.55
CA TYR A 143 -3.03 -11.93 -7.19
C TYR A 143 -2.80 -10.49 -6.74
N ILE A 144 -3.36 -9.52 -7.46
CA ILE A 144 -3.28 -8.09 -7.15
C ILE A 144 -4.56 -7.39 -7.61
N ASP A 145 -4.94 -6.32 -6.91
CA ASP A 145 -6.12 -5.52 -7.23
C ASP A 145 -6.04 -4.81 -8.60
N HIS A 146 -7.21 -4.50 -9.17
CA HIS A 146 -7.35 -3.76 -10.43
C HIS A 146 -6.81 -2.33 -10.40
N ALA A 147 -6.60 -1.76 -9.21
CA ALA A 147 -6.00 -0.46 -9.05
C ALA A 147 -4.57 -0.38 -9.62
N PHE A 148 -3.86 -1.51 -9.71
CA PHE A 148 -2.46 -1.56 -10.12
C PHE A 148 -2.28 -2.01 -11.56
N GLU A 149 -1.24 -1.54 -12.25
CA GLU A 149 -0.91 -2.11 -13.57
C GLU A 149 -0.27 -3.50 -13.43
N VAL A 150 -0.55 -4.38 -14.40
CA VAL A 150 -0.19 -5.81 -14.37
C VAL A 150 1.25 -6.11 -14.80
N LYS A 151 2.02 -5.11 -15.21
CA LYS A 151 3.40 -5.31 -15.72
C LYS A 151 4.34 -5.82 -14.62
N GLN A 152 4.17 -5.36 -13.39
CA GLN A 152 5.01 -5.73 -12.26
C GLN A 152 4.50 -7.03 -11.63
N GLN A 153 4.80 -8.15 -12.29
CA GLN A 153 4.40 -9.49 -11.84
C GLN A 153 5.16 -9.95 -10.58
N TRP A 154 6.30 -9.32 -10.26
CA TRP A 154 7.05 -9.47 -9.02
C TRP A 154 7.88 -8.23 -8.77
N ILE A 155 8.10 -7.88 -7.50
CA ILE A 155 8.80 -6.64 -7.12
C ILE A 155 9.86 -6.88 -6.06
N TRP A 156 10.92 -6.08 -6.10
CA TRP A 156 11.83 -5.92 -4.97
C TRP A 156 11.10 -5.30 -3.78
N SER A 157 11.42 -5.78 -2.57
CA SER A 157 11.21 -5.03 -1.33
C SER A 157 12.54 -4.44 -0.85
N GLY A 158 12.47 -3.47 0.07
CA GLY A 158 13.65 -2.89 0.71
C GLY A 158 14.19 -3.70 1.89
N ASP A 159 13.48 -4.72 2.35
CA ASP A 159 13.93 -5.59 3.44
C ASP A 159 14.92 -6.63 2.95
N LYS A 160 15.97 -6.85 3.74
CA LYS A 160 17.02 -7.80 3.41
C LYS A 160 16.77 -9.16 4.05
N MET A 161 17.28 -10.20 3.41
CA MET A 161 17.36 -11.51 4.06
C MET A 161 18.49 -11.47 5.09
N SER A 162 18.16 -11.74 6.34
CA SER A 162 19.12 -11.66 7.46
C SER A 162 20.37 -12.50 7.20
N GLY A 163 21.53 -11.85 7.29
CA GLY A 163 22.84 -12.49 7.13
C GLY A 163 23.26 -12.73 5.67
N LEU A 164 22.52 -12.24 4.68
CA LEU A 164 22.83 -12.39 3.26
C LEU A 164 22.76 -11.05 2.51
N GLU A 165 23.55 -10.93 1.45
CA GLU A 165 23.45 -9.85 0.46
C GLU A 165 22.29 -10.14 -0.52
N ALA A 166 21.08 -10.18 0.04
CA ALA A 166 19.84 -10.54 -0.63
C ALA A 166 18.67 -9.71 -0.11
N ALA A 167 17.66 -9.51 -0.94
CA ALA A 167 16.41 -8.85 -0.57
C ALA A 167 15.21 -9.77 -0.75
N TRP A 168 14.17 -9.51 0.03
CA TRP A 168 12.87 -10.13 -0.13
C TRP A 168 12.18 -9.61 -1.39
N VAL A 169 11.43 -10.50 -2.04
CA VAL A 169 10.69 -10.31 -3.28
C VAL A 169 9.28 -10.85 -3.07
N VAL A 170 8.31 -10.12 -3.59
CA VAL A 170 6.91 -10.53 -3.61
C VAL A 170 6.49 -10.73 -5.06
N ALA A 171 5.93 -11.91 -5.36
CA ALA A 171 5.49 -12.31 -6.68
C ALA A 171 3.97 -12.44 -6.73
N PHE A 172 3.35 -11.63 -7.59
CA PHE A 172 1.90 -11.55 -7.77
C PHE A 172 1.36 -12.61 -8.72
N TYR A 173 2.20 -13.31 -9.49
CA TYR A 173 1.71 -14.31 -10.46
C TYR A 173 1.28 -15.63 -9.80
N ASP A 174 1.88 -15.97 -8.67
CA ASP A 174 1.65 -17.19 -7.89
C ASP A 174 1.50 -16.96 -6.38
N SER A 175 1.48 -15.70 -5.91
CA SER A 175 1.36 -15.33 -4.50
C SER A 175 2.54 -15.78 -3.62
N ASN A 176 3.74 -15.77 -4.20
CA ASN A 176 4.96 -16.20 -3.53
C ASN A 176 5.72 -15.04 -2.87
N VAL A 177 6.30 -15.32 -1.70
CA VAL A 177 7.22 -14.45 -0.98
C VAL A 177 8.52 -15.20 -0.77
N CYS A 178 9.60 -14.69 -1.33
CA CYS A 178 10.92 -15.34 -1.30
C CYS A 178 12.04 -14.29 -1.30
N TRP A 179 13.30 -14.71 -1.30
CA TRP A 179 14.43 -13.81 -1.38
C TRP A 179 15.39 -14.18 -2.51
N TYR A 180 16.09 -13.18 -3.03
CA TYR A 180 17.12 -13.36 -4.06
C TYR A 180 18.35 -12.53 -3.74
N ALA A 181 19.52 -13.10 -4.02
CA ALA A 181 20.79 -12.39 -3.91
C ALA A 181 20.83 -11.20 -4.87
N PHE A 182 21.44 -10.08 -4.45
CA PHE A 182 21.47 -8.81 -5.20
C PHE A 182 22.02 -8.93 -6.63
N THR A 183 22.88 -9.92 -6.86
CA THR A 183 23.54 -10.19 -8.15
C THR A 183 22.80 -11.21 -9.02
N SER A 184 21.82 -11.93 -8.48
CA SER A 184 21.31 -13.15 -9.11
C SER A 184 20.18 -12.93 -10.11
N ARG A 185 19.37 -11.88 -9.92
CA ARG A 185 18.11 -11.69 -10.65
C ARG A 185 17.77 -10.22 -10.86
N TYR A 186 16.79 -10.00 -11.74
CA TYR A 186 16.22 -8.70 -12.05
C TYR A 186 14.74 -8.72 -11.68
N HIS A 187 14.28 -7.71 -10.96
CA HIS A 187 12.89 -7.59 -10.53
C HIS A 187 12.38 -6.18 -10.82
N TYR A 188 11.06 -6.03 -10.90
CA TYR A 188 10.48 -4.71 -11.02
C TYR A 188 10.55 -3.95 -9.70
N VAL A 189 10.28 -2.65 -9.78
CA VAL A 189 10.15 -1.77 -8.63
C VAL A 189 8.75 -1.20 -8.64
N ARG A 190 8.05 -1.24 -7.50
CA ARG A 190 6.76 -0.55 -7.31
C ARG A 190 6.88 0.34 -6.07
N PRO A 191 7.23 1.61 -6.25
CA PRO A 191 7.46 2.51 -5.13
C PRO A 191 6.23 2.73 -4.27
N VAL A 192 6.51 2.97 -2.99
CA VAL A 192 5.51 3.37 -2.00
C VAL A 192 6.05 4.55 -1.20
N ARG A 193 5.12 5.32 -0.64
CA ARG A 193 5.38 6.33 0.39
C ARG A 193 4.25 6.33 1.40
N SER A 194 4.53 6.82 2.61
CA SER A 194 3.51 7.03 3.64
C SER A 194 2.87 8.41 3.45
N ILE A 195 1.55 8.49 3.59
CA ILE A 195 0.81 9.74 3.64
C ILE A 195 0.91 10.27 5.07
N LYS A 196 1.36 11.53 5.22
CA LYS A 196 1.42 12.22 6.50
C LYS A 196 0.11 12.92 6.81
#